data_AF-A0A947LCW4-F1
#
_entry.id   AF-A0A947LCW4-F1
#
_cell.length_a   1.000
_cell.length_b   1.000
_cell.length_c   1.000
_cell.angle_alpha   90.00
_cell.angle_beta   90.00
_cell.angle_gamma   90.00
#
_symmetry.space_group_name_H-M   'P 1'
#
loop_
_entity.id
_entity.type
_entity.pdbx_description
1 polymer ?
#
loop_
_entity_poly.entity_id
_entity_poly.type
_entity_poly.pdbx_seq_one_letter_code
_entity_poly.pdbx_strand_id
1 'polypeptide(L)'
;MRDYNREFEETVQRKYAYDFDYLMHDYLLREFSPQFSGDSALELGCFEGEFTAKLTEHFSMVTVIEASSELIEKAKIRTSSVPQFVLSTFETANLDEKKFDAVFLMHTLEHLDEPQFVLKRIRDWLKPTGRLYVVVPNANAISRQIAVKMGAVDYQTCVTPGEFLHGHRRTYTLDGLEHEIKQSGLRLEKSGGVFFKPFANFQFDKMLKHSVIDAAYLDGCYELGKKYPDFCASIYAICH
;
A
#
# COMPACT_ATOMS: atom_id res chain seq x y z
N MET A 1 -4.23 4.26 -24.47
CA MET A 1 -3.03 4.57 -23.66
C MET A 1 -3.55 5.13 -22.34
N ARG A 2 -3.10 4.62 -21.19
CA ARG A 2 -3.53 5.11 -19.87
C ARG A 2 -3.07 6.56 -19.68
N ASP A 3 -3.92 7.39 -19.08
CA ASP A 3 -3.59 8.78 -18.75
C ASP A 3 -3.41 8.88 -17.23
N TYR A 4 -2.17 8.70 -16.77
CA TYR A 4 -1.83 8.64 -15.35
C TYR A 4 -2.09 9.97 -14.62
N ASN A 5 -2.15 11.10 -15.34
CA ASN A 5 -2.49 12.39 -14.74
C ASN A 5 -3.99 12.51 -14.43
N ARG A 6 -4.85 11.68 -15.03
CA ARG A 6 -6.30 11.69 -14.78
C ARG A 6 -6.78 10.56 -13.89
N GLU A 7 -5.98 9.50 -13.75
CA GLU A 7 -6.38 8.32 -12.99
C GLU A 7 -6.59 8.62 -11.52
N PHE A 8 -5.98 9.67 -10.96
CA PHE A 8 -6.13 10.03 -9.55
C PHE A 8 -7.22 11.07 -9.24
N GLU A 9 -7.86 11.65 -10.26
CA GLU A 9 -8.87 12.71 -10.06
C GLU A 9 -10.08 12.19 -9.25
N GLU A 10 -10.43 12.93 -8.20
CA GLU A 10 -11.67 12.74 -7.45
C GLU A 10 -12.88 13.16 -8.29
N THR A 11 -13.97 12.42 -8.20
CA THR A 11 -15.25 12.80 -8.83
C THR A 11 -16.34 12.83 -7.76
N VAL A 12 -17.52 13.37 -8.08
CA VAL A 12 -18.67 13.43 -7.15
C VAL A 12 -19.05 12.04 -6.57
N GLN A 13 -18.65 10.96 -7.24
CA GLN A 13 -18.86 9.57 -6.82
C GLN A 13 -17.59 8.87 -6.28
N ARG A 14 -16.45 9.56 -6.22
CA ARG A 14 -15.11 8.97 -6.01
C ARG A 14 -14.26 9.84 -5.08
N LYS A 15 -14.01 9.36 -3.87
CA LYS A 15 -12.96 9.90 -2.96
C LYS A 15 -11.72 9.02 -3.09
N TYR A 16 -10.56 9.63 -3.35
CA TYR A 16 -9.32 8.90 -3.66
C TYR A 16 -8.52 8.56 -2.39
N ALA A 17 -8.62 9.38 -1.35
CA ALA A 17 -8.03 9.12 -0.04
C ALA A 17 -9.00 9.52 1.08
N TYR A 18 -9.17 8.66 2.08
CA TYR A 18 -9.88 8.95 3.32
C TYR A 18 -8.90 9.32 4.43
N ASP A 19 -9.37 10.04 5.46
CA ASP A 19 -8.54 10.37 6.64
C ASP A 19 -8.02 9.10 7.31
N PHE A 20 -8.83 8.02 7.25
CA PHE A 20 -8.44 6.68 7.67
C PHE A 20 -7.23 6.11 6.92
N ASP A 21 -7.08 6.38 5.63
CA ASP A 21 -5.98 5.84 4.83
C ASP A 21 -4.64 6.49 5.24
N TYR A 22 -4.66 7.77 5.62
CA TYR A 22 -3.50 8.44 6.21
C TYR A 22 -3.11 7.86 7.58
N LEU A 23 -4.10 7.52 8.43
CA LEU A 23 -3.83 6.83 9.70
C LEU A 23 -3.20 5.44 9.47
N MET A 24 -3.59 4.74 8.40
CA MET A 24 -3.01 3.44 8.07
C MET A 24 -1.51 3.54 7.78
N HIS A 25 -1.03 4.62 7.15
CA HIS A 25 0.40 4.80 6.89
C HIS A 25 1.24 4.85 8.17
N ASP A 26 0.74 5.50 9.24
CA ASP A 26 1.43 5.53 10.54
C ASP A 26 1.53 4.12 11.16
N TYR A 27 0.45 3.34 11.11
CA TYR A 27 0.46 1.97 11.63
C TYR A 27 1.33 1.02 10.79
N LEU A 28 1.36 1.20 9.47
CA LEU A 28 2.23 0.45 8.57
C LEU A 28 3.71 0.77 8.86
N LEU A 29 4.04 2.05 9.01
CA LEU A 29 5.39 2.48 9.38
C LEU A 29 5.80 1.95 10.76
N ARG A 30 4.89 1.95 11.73
CA ARG A 30 5.12 1.36 13.06
C ARG A 30 5.38 -0.16 12.99
N GLU A 31 4.71 -0.87 12.08
CA GLU A 31 4.93 -2.30 11.87
C GLU A 31 6.27 -2.59 11.18
N PHE A 32 6.67 -1.76 10.20
CA PHE A 32 7.82 -2.02 9.32
C PHE A 32 9.14 -1.41 9.79
N SER A 33 9.11 -0.25 10.42
CA SER A 33 10.32 0.46 10.84
C SER A 33 11.29 -0.35 11.72
N PRO A 34 10.84 -1.29 12.59
CA PRO A 34 11.76 -2.14 13.34
C PRO A 34 12.59 -3.10 12.47
N GLN A 35 12.20 -3.36 11.21
CA GLN A 35 12.95 -4.22 10.28
C GLN A 35 13.73 -3.42 9.22
N PHE A 36 13.65 -2.09 9.24
CA PHE A 36 14.43 -1.24 8.35
C PHE A 36 15.93 -1.40 8.63
N SER A 37 16.70 -1.39 7.56
CA SER A 37 18.16 -1.51 7.59
C SER A 37 18.73 -0.84 6.36
N GLY A 38 19.95 -0.29 6.49
CA GLY A 38 20.61 0.43 5.40
C GLY A 38 20.03 1.83 5.18
N ASP A 39 20.35 2.41 4.03
CA ASP A 39 20.18 3.84 3.76
C ASP A 39 19.34 4.14 2.52
N SER A 40 19.18 3.15 1.64
CA SER A 40 18.56 3.32 0.32
C SER A 40 17.18 2.68 0.24
N ALA A 41 16.17 3.49 -0.07
CA ALA A 41 14.79 3.06 -0.26
C ALA A 41 14.28 3.37 -1.67
N LEU A 42 13.46 2.48 -2.21
CA LEU A 42 12.66 2.68 -3.42
C LEU A 42 11.18 2.63 -3.05
N GLU A 43 10.41 3.63 -3.46
CA GLU A 43 8.95 3.62 -3.42
C GLU A 43 8.40 3.52 -4.84
N LEU A 44 7.51 2.55 -5.07
CA LEU A 44 6.79 2.39 -6.33
C LEU A 44 5.37 2.94 -6.19
N GLY A 45 5.10 4.09 -6.83
CA GLY A 45 3.81 4.79 -6.77
C GLY A 45 3.67 5.58 -5.47
N CYS A 46 4.05 6.85 -5.49
CA CYS A 46 4.02 7.70 -4.29
C CYS A 46 2.70 8.44 -4.08
N PHE A 47 1.83 8.47 -5.11
CA PHE A 47 0.67 9.35 -5.13
C PHE A 47 1.09 10.80 -4.77
N GLU A 48 0.46 11.45 -3.79
CA GLU A 48 0.81 12.82 -3.36
C GLU A 48 2.01 12.91 -2.40
N GLY A 49 2.76 11.83 -2.21
CA GLY A 49 4.03 11.81 -1.49
C GLY A 49 3.93 11.72 0.03
N GLU A 50 2.79 11.29 0.58
CA GLU A 50 2.61 11.22 2.04
C GLU A 50 3.50 10.17 2.68
N PHE A 51 3.48 8.94 2.13
CA PHE A 51 4.36 7.88 2.60
C PHE A 51 5.83 8.18 2.27
N THR A 52 6.11 8.80 1.11
CA THR A 52 7.44 9.31 0.75
C THR A 52 8.03 10.23 1.82
N ALA A 53 7.24 11.17 2.34
CA ALA A 53 7.69 12.09 3.38
C ALA A 53 8.14 11.34 4.64
N LYS A 54 7.38 10.31 5.06
CA LYS A 54 7.79 9.44 6.17
C LYS A 54 9.05 8.63 5.86
N LEU A 55 9.16 8.09 4.65
CA LEU A 55 10.35 7.33 4.24
C LEU A 55 11.63 8.19 4.30
N THR A 56 11.54 9.47 3.96
CA THR A 56 12.70 10.38 4.05
C THR A 56 13.18 10.66 5.48
N GLU A 57 12.38 10.37 6.50
CA GLU A 57 12.82 10.44 7.91
C GLU A 57 13.63 9.21 8.33
N HIS A 58 13.50 8.09 7.61
CA HIS A 58 14.14 6.82 7.93
C HIS A 58 15.30 6.44 6.99
N PHE A 59 15.30 6.95 5.76
CA PHE A 59 16.29 6.61 4.75
C PHE A 59 16.93 7.87 4.18
N SER A 60 18.27 7.88 4.10
CA SER A 60 19.03 9.01 3.57
C SER A 60 18.96 9.12 2.04
N MET A 61 18.63 8.03 1.35
CA MET A 61 18.51 7.97 -0.10
C MET A 61 17.16 7.37 -0.51
N VAL A 62 16.15 8.21 -0.77
CA VAL A 62 14.84 7.78 -1.26
C VAL A 62 14.76 8.00 -2.78
N THR A 63 14.45 6.94 -3.53
CA THR A 63 14.06 7.00 -4.95
C THR A 63 12.57 6.70 -5.07
N VAL A 64 11.88 7.40 -5.95
CA VAL A 64 10.45 7.23 -6.20
C VAL A 64 10.22 7.01 -7.69
N ILE A 65 9.50 5.95 -8.06
CA ILE A 65 8.96 5.80 -9.42
C ILE A 65 7.49 6.19 -9.38
N GLU A 66 7.10 7.16 -10.21
CA GLU A 66 5.72 7.60 -10.37
C GLU A 66 5.47 7.94 -11.85
N ALA A 67 4.32 7.51 -12.38
CA ALA A 67 3.98 7.67 -13.80
C ALA A 67 3.28 9.01 -14.10
N SER A 68 2.72 9.65 -13.07
CA SER A 68 2.07 10.95 -13.16
C SER A 68 3.03 12.08 -12.82
N SER A 69 3.25 12.98 -13.78
CA SER A 69 4.06 14.18 -13.55
C SER A 69 3.41 15.12 -12.53
N GLU A 70 2.09 15.17 -12.48
CA GLU A 70 1.36 16.03 -11.54
C GLU A 70 1.50 15.54 -10.09
N LEU A 71 1.45 14.21 -9.90
CA LEU A 71 1.66 13.60 -8.58
C LEU A 71 3.10 13.79 -8.11
N ILE A 72 4.09 13.71 -8.99
CA ILE A 72 5.49 14.05 -8.67
C ILE A 72 5.61 15.49 -8.16
N GLU A 73 4.99 16.46 -8.83
CA GLU A 73 5.05 17.86 -8.37
C GLU A 73 4.39 18.05 -6.99
N LYS A 74 3.26 17.39 -6.74
CA LYS A 74 2.63 17.39 -5.40
C LYS A 74 3.53 16.74 -4.34
N ALA A 75 4.13 15.60 -4.66
CA ALA A 75 5.02 14.88 -3.75
C ALA A 75 6.26 15.72 -3.39
N LYS A 76 6.87 16.40 -4.38
CA LYS A 76 8.00 17.33 -4.16
C LYS A 76 7.67 18.44 -3.16
N ILE A 77 6.45 18.98 -3.19
CA ILE A 77 6.02 20.04 -2.26
C ILE A 77 5.90 19.48 -0.82
N ARG A 78 5.50 18.21 -0.69
CA ARG A 78 5.29 17.56 0.62
C ARG A 78 6.59 17.09 1.27
N THR A 79 7.57 16.66 0.49
CA THR A 79 8.83 16.11 0.99
C THR A 79 9.84 17.21 1.33
N SER A 80 10.36 17.21 2.56
CA SER A 80 11.31 18.24 3.04
C SER A 80 12.74 18.05 2.55
N SER A 81 13.18 16.80 2.41
CA SER A 81 14.41 16.42 1.69
C SER A 81 14.04 15.91 0.32
N VAL A 82 14.78 16.30 -0.73
CA VAL A 82 14.41 16.00 -2.12
C VAL A 82 14.70 14.53 -2.46
N PRO A 83 13.69 13.65 -2.57
CA PRO A 83 13.87 12.30 -3.10
C PRO A 83 14.26 12.37 -4.58
N GLN A 84 14.89 11.32 -5.08
CA GLN A 84 15.08 11.16 -6.52
C GLN A 84 13.78 10.65 -7.16
N PHE A 85 13.06 11.54 -7.86
CA PHE A 85 11.87 11.14 -8.64
C PHE A 85 12.25 10.64 -10.03
N VAL A 86 11.62 9.54 -10.45
CA VAL A 86 11.74 8.92 -11.77
C VAL A 86 10.36 8.90 -12.41
N LEU A 87 10.13 9.80 -13.37
CA LEU A 87 8.88 9.84 -14.16
C LEU A 87 8.85 8.66 -15.13
N SER A 88 8.22 7.57 -14.73
CA SER A 88 8.19 6.32 -15.49
C SER A 88 7.12 5.37 -14.97
N THR A 89 6.78 4.35 -15.75
CA THR A 89 6.01 3.21 -15.23
C THR A 89 6.95 2.18 -14.63
N PHE A 90 6.46 1.30 -13.76
CA PHE A 90 7.29 0.27 -13.14
C PHE A 90 7.91 -0.69 -14.17
N GLU A 91 7.20 -0.91 -15.27
CA GLU A 91 7.62 -1.81 -16.35
C GLU A 91 8.78 -1.25 -17.17
N THR A 92 8.88 0.07 -17.27
CA THR A 92 9.81 0.78 -18.15
C THR A 92 10.94 1.49 -17.41
N ALA A 93 10.80 1.70 -16.09
CA ALA A 93 11.81 2.34 -15.27
C ALA A 93 13.14 1.59 -15.32
N ASN A 94 14.21 2.29 -15.68
CA ASN A 94 15.55 1.73 -15.73
C ASN A 94 16.35 2.18 -14.51
N LEU A 95 16.50 1.29 -13.53
CA LEU A 95 17.30 1.51 -12.31
C LEU A 95 18.45 0.51 -12.28
N ASP A 96 19.52 0.86 -11.57
CA ASP A 96 20.64 -0.05 -11.34
C ASP A 96 20.19 -1.28 -10.56
N GLU A 97 20.70 -2.46 -10.94
CA GLU A 97 20.46 -3.70 -10.20
C GLU A 97 21.08 -3.63 -8.79
N LYS A 98 20.44 -4.33 -7.85
CA LYS A 98 20.93 -4.51 -6.47
C LYS A 98 21.27 -3.19 -5.77
N LYS A 99 20.38 -2.21 -5.91
CA LYS A 99 20.58 -0.84 -5.45
C LYS A 99 19.93 -0.53 -4.11
N PHE A 100 18.84 -1.19 -3.74
CA PHE A 100 18.01 -0.75 -2.61
C PHE A 100 18.07 -1.69 -1.41
N ASP A 101 18.16 -1.11 -0.21
CA ASP A 101 18.04 -1.83 1.07
C ASP A 101 16.56 -2.07 1.43
N ALA A 102 15.66 -1.18 1.02
CA ALA A 102 14.23 -1.31 1.19
C ALA A 102 13.47 -0.95 -0.09
N VAL A 103 12.46 -1.73 -0.45
CA VAL A 103 11.54 -1.41 -1.55
C VAL A 103 10.11 -1.46 -1.00
N PHE A 104 9.31 -0.44 -1.31
CA PHE A 104 7.95 -0.29 -0.83
C PHE A 104 6.96 -0.32 -2.00
N LEU A 105 6.00 -1.25 -1.92
CA LEU A 105 4.89 -1.39 -2.85
C LEU A 105 3.57 -1.32 -2.05
N MET A 106 3.13 -0.09 -1.79
CA MET A 106 2.03 0.22 -0.89
C MET A 106 0.74 0.43 -1.68
N HIS A 107 -0.28 -0.41 -1.47
CA HIS A 107 -1.60 -0.33 -2.13
C HIS A 107 -1.49 -0.11 -3.65
N THR A 108 -0.55 -0.83 -4.26
CA THR A 108 -0.22 -0.67 -5.69
C THR A 108 -0.33 -1.99 -6.46
N LEU A 109 -0.01 -3.12 -5.83
CA LEU A 109 0.05 -4.42 -6.50
C LEU A 109 -1.32 -4.88 -7.07
N GLU A 110 -2.41 -4.46 -6.44
CA GLU A 110 -3.79 -4.70 -6.84
C GLU A 110 -4.21 -3.92 -8.10
N HIS A 111 -3.47 -2.87 -8.46
CA HIS A 111 -3.71 -2.04 -9.63
C HIS A 111 -2.91 -2.48 -10.87
N LEU A 112 -1.91 -3.35 -10.70
CA LEU A 112 -1.03 -3.77 -11.79
C LEU A 112 -1.72 -4.76 -12.71
N ASP A 113 -1.60 -4.60 -14.02
CA ASP A 113 -2.11 -5.60 -14.95
C ASP A 113 -1.22 -6.87 -14.90
N GLU A 114 0.10 -6.70 -14.83
CA GLU A 114 1.12 -7.77 -14.82
C GLU A 114 1.96 -7.80 -13.51
N PRO A 115 1.38 -8.19 -12.35
CA PRO A 115 2.04 -8.12 -11.05
C PRO A 115 3.34 -8.93 -10.99
N GLN A 116 3.36 -10.13 -11.58
CA GLN A 116 4.53 -11.00 -11.63
C GLN A 116 5.73 -10.36 -12.34
N PHE A 117 5.49 -9.55 -13.37
CA PHE A 117 6.55 -8.85 -14.07
C PHE A 117 7.20 -7.80 -13.18
N VAL A 118 6.39 -6.97 -12.51
CA VAL A 118 6.87 -5.93 -11.61
C VAL A 118 7.59 -6.52 -10.39
N LEU A 119 7.05 -7.58 -9.78
CA LEU A 119 7.70 -8.25 -8.65
C LEU A 119 9.09 -8.81 -9.02
N LYS A 120 9.27 -9.35 -10.24
CA LYS A 120 10.58 -9.79 -10.73
C LYS A 120 11.56 -8.62 -10.90
N ARG A 121 11.11 -7.48 -11.42
CA ARG A 121 11.96 -6.28 -11.51
C ARG A 121 12.38 -5.78 -10.14
N ILE A 122 11.45 -5.75 -9.17
CA ILE A 122 11.74 -5.38 -7.79
C ILE A 122 12.84 -6.27 -7.20
N ARG A 123 12.74 -7.59 -7.41
CA ARG A 123 13.78 -8.54 -6.98
C ARG A 123 15.15 -8.18 -7.56
N ASP A 124 15.22 -7.76 -8.81
CA ASP A 124 16.49 -7.41 -9.46
C ASP A 124 17.05 -6.06 -8.95
N TRP A 125 16.19 -5.16 -8.47
CA TRP A 125 16.57 -3.89 -7.84
C TRP A 125 16.97 -4.02 -6.36
N LEU A 126 16.53 -5.07 -5.68
CA LEU A 126 16.88 -5.35 -4.28
C LEU A 126 18.35 -5.74 -4.13
N LYS A 127 19.02 -5.15 -3.14
CA LYS A 127 20.30 -5.69 -2.66
C LYS A 127 20.12 -7.11 -2.13
N PRO A 128 21.19 -7.93 -2.06
CA PRO A 128 21.10 -9.28 -1.50
C PRO A 128 20.57 -9.35 -0.05
N THR A 129 20.70 -8.27 0.72
CA THR A 129 20.17 -8.14 2.09
C THR A 129 18.95 -7.23 2.17
N GLY A 130 18.45 -6.75 1.03
CA GLY A 130 17.36 -5.81 0.95
C GLY A 130 16.01 -6.48 1.19
N ARG A 131 15.02 -5.69 1.61
CA ARG A 131 13.66 -6.18 1.83
C ARG A 131 12.65 -5.46 0.94
N LEU A 132 11.72 -6.23 0.39
CA LEU A 132 10.47 -5.70 -0.16
C LEU A 132 9.38 -5.71 0.91
N TYR A 133 8.70 -4.59 1.06
CA TYR A 133 7.48 -4.41 1.85
C TYR A 133 6.30 -4.25 0.89
N VAL A 134 5.41 -5.23 0.85
CA VAL A 134 4.19 -5.19 0.03
C VAL A 134 2.98 -5.04 0.94
N VAL A 135 2.07 -4.14 0.60
CA VAL A 135 0.80 -3.95 1.32
C VAL A 135 -0.33 -3.87 0.32
N VAL A 136 -1.41 -4.60 0.58
CA VAL A 136 -2.61 -4.60 -0.26
C VAL A 136 -3.88 -4.58 0.60
N PRO A 137 -5.00 -4.03 0.10
CA PRO A 137 -6.31 -4.17 0.71
C PRO A 137 -6.68 -5.64 0.88
N ASN A 138 -7.30 -5.96 2.03
CA ASN A 138 -7.62 -7.33 2.39
C ASN A 138 -9.07 -7.71 2.04
N ALA A 139 -9.24 -8.73 1.21
CA ALA A 139 -10.52 -9.34 0.87
C ALA A 139 -11.27 -9.89 2.10
N ASN A 140 -10.52 -10.33 3.12
CA ASN A 140 -11.08 -10.89 4.35
C ASN A 140 -11.25 -9.86 5.46
N ALA A 141 -11.03 -8.56 5.21
CA ALA A 141 -11.30 -7.51 6.19
C ALA A 141 -12.74 -7.64 6.74
N ILE A 142 -12.92 -7.55 8.06
CA ILE A 142 -14.23 -7.79 8.69
C ILE A 142 -15.31 -6.85 8.14
N SER A 143 -14.99 -5.58 7.94
CA SER A 143 -15.89 -4.63 7.29
C SER A 143 -16.36 -5.09 5.91
N ARG A 144 -15.48 -5.72 5.12
CA ARG A 144 -15.82 -6.27 3.79
C ARG A 144 -16.67 -7.52 3.92
N GLN A 145 -16.33 -8.43 4.85
CA GLN A 145 -17.15 -9.62 5.10
C GLN A 145 -18.58 -9.23 5.54
N ILE A 146 -18.73 -8.20 6.36
CA ILE A 146 -20.03 -7.63 6.74
C ILE A 146 -20.76 -7.12 5.49
N ALA A 147 -20.09 -6.35 4.62
CA ALA A 147 -20.68 -5.87 3.37
C ALA A 147 -21.15 -7.01 2.44
N VAL A 148 -20.42 -8.14 2.41
CA VAL A 148 -20.84 -9.35 1.71
C VAL A 148 -22.11 -9.93 2.32
N LYS A 149 -22.18 -10.05 3.65
CA LYS A 149 -23.40 -10.54 4.33
C LYS A 149 -24.59 -9.60 4.18
N MET A 150 -24.35 -8.31 3.95
CA MET A 150 -25.39 -7.33 3.63
C MET A 150 -25.85 -7.37 2.16
N GLY A 151 -25.18 -8.14 1.29
CA GLY A 151 -25.46 -8.15 -0.15
C GLY A 151 -24.99 -6.90 -0.90
N ALA A 152 -24.13 -6.08 -0.27
CA ALA A 152 -23.53 -4.90 -0.91
C ALA A 152 -22.28 -5.24 -1.72
N VAL A 153 -21.68 -6.41 -1.47
CA VAL A 153 -20.54 -6.98 -2.18
C VAL A 153 -20.86 -8.44 -2.45
N ASP A 154 -20.61 -8.94 -3.66
CA ASP A 154 -21.03 -10.30 -4.05
C ASP A 154 -20.27 -11.39 -3.28
N TYR A 155 -18.94 -11.27 -3.18
CA TYR A 155 -18.05 -12.18 -2.44
C TYR A 155 -16.72 -11.49 -2.10
N GLN A 156 -15.94 -12.03 -1.15
CA GLN A 156 -14.78 -11.33 -0.59
C GLN A 156 -13.74 -10.86 -1.62
N THR A 157 -13.40 -11.71 -2.60
CA THR A 157 -12.35 -11.42 -3.58
C THR A 157 -12.85 -10.75 -4.85
N CYS A 158 -14.15 -10.44 -4.96
CA CYS A 158 -14.65 -9.76 -6.14
C CYS A 158 -14.09 -8.33 -6.20
N VAL A 159 -13.88 -7.82 -7.42
CA VAL A 159 -13.60 -6.40 -7.63
C VAL A 159 -14.94 -5.74 -7.92
N THR A 160 -15.41 -4.89 -7.01
CA THR A 160 -16.67 -4.15 -7.19
C THR A 160 -16.54 -3.14 -8.35
N PRO A 161 -17.65 -2.67 -8.94
CA PRO A 161 -17.58 -1.63 -9.97
C PRO A 161 -16.84 -0.37 -9.50
N GLY A 162 -17.00 0.04 -8.23
CA GLY A 162 -16.29 1.18 -7.65
C GLY A 162 -14.78 0.94 -7.55
N GLU A 163 -14.36 -0.24 -7.10
CA GLU A 163 -12.94 -0.62 -7.02
C GLU A 163 -12.31 -0.70 -8.42
N PHE A 164 -13.02 -1.26 -9.39
CA PHE A 164 -12.55 -1.34 -10.77
C PHE A 164 -12.35 0.05 -11.39
N LEU A 165 -13.30 0.98 -11.15
CA LEU A 165 -13.18 2.38 -11.55
C LEU A 165 -12.03 3.10 -10.82
N HIS A 166 -11.69 2.66 -9.60
CA HIS A 166 -10.51 3.12 -8.88
C HIS A 166 -9.20 2.45 -9.37
N GLY A 167 -9.28 1.54 -10.34
CA GLY A 167 -8.13 0.91 -10.98
C GLY A 167 -7.77 -0.46 -10.44
N HIS A 168 -8.52 -1.00 -9.48
CA HIS A 168 -8.26 -2.36 -8.99
C HIS A 168 -8.49 -3.37 -10.11
N ARG A 169 -7.61 -4.37 -10.15
CA ARG A 169 -7.70 -5.55 -11.02
C ARG A 169 -7.98 -6.82 -10.24
N ARG A 170 -7.81 -6.77 -8.92
CA ARG A 170 -7.95 -7.90 -8.00
C ARG A 170 -8.10 -7.39 -6.56
N THR A 171 -8.55 -8.28 -5.68
CA THR A 171 -8.60 -8.06 -4.24
C THR A 171 -7.99 -9.28 -3.56
N TYR A 172 -6.89 -9.08 -2.83
CA TYR A 172 -6.09 -10.18 -2.29
C TYR A 172 -6.60 -10.66 -0.93
N THR A 173 -6.48 -11.96 -0.69
CA THR A 173 -6.43 -12.56 0.66
C THR A 173 -4.98 -12.77 1.08
N LEU A 174 -4.72 -13.05 2.36
CA LEU A 174 -3.35 -13.22 2.86
C LEU A 174 -2.62 -14.35 2.14
N ASP A 175 -3.26 -15.50 1.98
CA ASP A 175 -2.75 -16.65 1.24
C ASP A 175 -2.56 -16.35 -0.26
N GLY A 176 -3.46 -15.57 -0.86
CA GLY A 176 -3.34 -15.11 -2.23
C GLY A 176 -2.13 -14.20 -2.46
N LEU A 177 -1.89 -13.25 -1.55
CA LEU A 177 -0.71 -12.38 -1.58
C LEU A 177 0.58 -13.20 -1.42
N GLU A 178 0.62 -14.11 -0.46
CA GLU A 178 1.78 -14.98 -0.28
C GLU A 178 2.07 -15.84 -1.51
N HIS A 179 1.02 -16.35 -2.16
CA HIS A 179 1.15 -17.14 -3.38
C HIS A 179 1.73 -16.31 -4.53
N GLU A 180 1.19 -15.11 -4.77
CA GLU A 180 1.68 -14.16 -5.77
C GLU A 180 3.18 -13.86 -5.56
N ILE A 181 3.58 -13.60 -4.32
CA ILE A 181 4.97 -13.30 -3.98
C ILE A 181 5.87 -14.50 -4.28
N LYS A 182 5.51 -15.70 -3.79
CA LYS A 182 6.30 -16.92 -3.99
C LYS A 182 6.48 -17.26 -5.48
N GLN A 183 5.47 -16.98 -6.32
CA GLN A 183 5.56 -17.19 -7.77
C GLN A 183 6.56 -16.27 -8.49
N SER A 184 6.86 -15.10 -7.92
CA SER A 184 7.84 -14.18 -8.50
C SER A 184 9.31 -14.59 -8.24
N GLY A 185 9.50 -15.59 -7.36
CA GLY A 185 10.81 -16.06 -6.91
C GLY A 185 11.37 -15.28 -5.72
N LEU A 186 10.61 -14.33 -5.17
CA LEU A 186 10.90 -13.71 -3.88
C LEU A 186 10.65 -14.70 -2.74
N ARG A 187 11.47 -14.61 -1.68
CA ARG A 187 11.34 -15.41 -0.48
C ARG A 187 10.58 -14.63 0.59
N LEU A 188 9.43 -15.15 0.99
CA LEU A 188 8.65 -14.60 2.10
C LEU A 188 9.39 -14.77 3.43
N GLU A 189 9.63 -13.65 4.14
CA GLU A 189 10.19 -13.63 5.51
C GLU A 189 9.07 -13.58 6.55
N LYS A 190 8.10 -12.67 6.37
CA LYS A 190 6.99 -12.45 7.30
C LYS A 190 5.75 -11.99 6.52
N SER A 191 4.57 -12.42 6.95
CA SER A 191 3.29 -11.91 6.48
C SER A 191 2.39 -11.60 7.67
N GLY A 192 1.40 -10.72 7.47
CA GLY A 192 0.51 -10.32 8.54
C GLY A 192 -0.58 -9.36 8.07
N GLY A 193 -1.25 -8.73 9.02
CA GLY A 193 -2.28 -7.74 8.78
C GLY A 193 -2.10 -6.52 9.66
N VAL A 194 -2.51 -5.36 9.17
CA VAL A 194 -2.48 -4.11 9.92
C VAL A 194 -3.90 -3.59 10.09
N PHE A 195 -4.22 -3.27 11.35
CA PHE A 195 -5.46 -2.65 11.80
C PHE A 195 -6.70 -3.55 11.65
N PHE A 196 -7.20 -4.12 12.75
CA PHE A 196 -8.48 -4.83 12.76
C PHE A 196 -9.62 -3.87 12.39
N LYS A 197 -10.33 -4.16 11.29
CA LYS A 197 -11.27 -3.21 10.68
C LYS A 197 -12.73 -3.66 10.80
N PRO A 198 -13.41 -3.33 11.91
CA PRO A 198 -14.81 -3.72 12.12
C PRO A 198 -15.80 -2.87 11.31
N PHE A 199 -15.41 -1.65 10.92
CA PHE A 199 -16.28 -0.68 10.24
C PHE A 199 -15.70 -0.26 8.88
N ALA A 200 -16.57 0.16 7.95
CA ALA A 200 -16.15 0.73 6.67
C ALA A 200 -15.57 2.15 6.84
N ASN A 201 -14.79 2.66 5.87
CA ASN A 201 -14.12 3.96 5.95
C ASN A 201 -15.10 5.09 6.31
N PHE A 202 -16.26 5.17 5.65
CA PHE A 202 -17.25 6.22 5.90
C PHE A 202 -17.84 6.20 7.32
N GLN A 203 -17.81 5.05 8.00
CA GLN A 203 -18.25 4.90 9.38
C GLN A 203 -17.15 5.37 10.34
N PHE A 204 -15.90 4.98 10.10
CA PHE A 204 -14.74 5.47 10.85
C PHE A 204 -14.64 6.99 10.83
N ASP A 205 -14.70 7.60 9.64
CA ASP A 205 -14.64 9.06 9.49
C ASP A 205 -15.74 9.77 10.31
N LYS A 206 -16.97 9.24 10.30
CA LYS A 206 -18.08 9.78 11.10
C LYS A 206 -17.83 9.59 12.60
N MET A 207 -17.39 8.41 13.03
CA MET A 207 -17.17 8.11 14.45
C MET A 207 -16.02 8.95 15.03
N LEU A 208 -14.94 9.16 14.27
CA LEU A 208 -13.85 10.06 14.65
C LEU A 208 -14.32 11.51 14.72
N LYS A 209 -15.05 11.99 13.71
CA LYS A 209 -15.58 13.36 13.66
C LYS A 209 -16.50 13.68 14.85
N HIS A 210 -17.23 12.68 15.35
CA HIS A 210 -18.15 12.82 16.47
C HIS A 210 -17.56 12.34 17.81
N SER A 211 -16.25 12.06 17.87
CA SER A 211 -15.55 11.61 19.08
C SER A 211 -16.17 10.38 19.75
N VAL A 212 -16.79 9.50 18.95
CA VAL A 212 -17.33 8.21 19.43
C VAL A 212 -16.19 7.22 19.71
N ILE A 213 -15.11 7.34 18.95
CA ILE A 213 -13.85 6.61 19.13
C ILE A 213 -12.70 7.61 19.16
N ASP A 214 -11.60 7.21 19.78
CA ASP A 214 -10.40 8.02 19.95
C ASP A 214 -9.14 7.26 19.51
N ALA A 215 -7.97 7.86 19.70
CA ALA A 215 -6.69 7.25 19.36
C ALA A 215 -6.44 5.94 20.12
N ALA A 216 -6.90 5.81 21.36
CA ALA A 216 -6.74 4.58 22.15
C ALA A 216 -7.55 3.42 21.55
N TYR A 217 -8.75 3.70 21.04
CA TYR A 217 -9.52 2.72 20.28
C TYR A 217 -8.81 2.29 19.00
N LEU A 218 -8.25 3.24 18.23
CA LEU A 218 -7.50 2.96 17.01
C LEU A 218 -6.25 2.09 17.29
N ASP A 219 -5.51 2.39 18.36
CA ASP A 219 -4.38 1.59 18.81
C ASP A 219 -4.81 0.19 19.25
N GLY A 220 -5.97 0.07 19.92
CA GLY A 220 -6.59 -1.21 20.23
C GLY A 220 -6.90 -2.03 18.96
N CYS A 221 -7.43 -1.40 17.92
CA CYS A 221 -7.64 -2.03 16.61
C CYS A 221 -6.32 -2.50 15.97
N TYR A 222 -5.26 -1.70 16.06
CA TYR A 222 -3.93 -2.08 15.56
C TYR A 222 -3.37 -3.30 16.32
N GLU A 223 -3.35 -3.28 17.65
CA GLU A 223 -2.84 -4.39 18.46
C GLU A 223 -3.69 -5.67 18.31
N LEU A 224 -5.02 -5.53 18.22
CA LEU A 224 -5.92 -6.65 17.94
C LEU A 224 -5.67 -7.25 16.55
N GLY A 225 -5.34 -6.40 15.58
CA GLY A 225 -5.02 -6.81 14.20
C GLY A 225 -3.83 -7.77 14.13
N LYS A 226 -2.82 -7.60 15.00
CA LYS A 226 -1.68 -8.54 15.09
C LYS A 226 -2.10 -9.96 15.47
N LYS A 227 -3.18 -10.11 16.23
CA LYS A 227 -3.75 -11.42 16.61
C LYS A 227 -4.62 -12.02 15.50
N TYR A 228 -5.24 -11.19 14.68
CA TYR A 228 -6.18 -11.60 13.63
C TYR A 228 -5.83 -10.97 12.27
N PRO A 229 -4.68 -11.34 11.68
CA PRO A 229 -4.18 -10.71 10.45
C PRO A 229 -5.15 -10.84 9.27
N ASP A 230 -5.87 -11.97 9.17
CA ASP A 230 -6.85 -12.20 8.11
C ASP A 230 -8.08 -11.26 8.20
N PHE A 231 -8.28 -10.60 9.34
CA PHE A 231 -9.43 -9.73 9.61
C PHE A 231 -9.07 -8.24 9.56
N CYS A 232 -7.83 -7.93 9.23
CA CYS A 232 -7.30 -6.57 9.15
C CYS A 232 -7.76 -5.81 7.91
N ALA A 233 -7.62 -4.48 7.95
CA ALA A 233 -7.88 -3.57 6.84
C ALA A 233 -7.01 -3.88 5.62
N SER A 234 -5.71 -4.02 5.88
CA SER A 234 -4.69 -4.37 4.90
C SER A 234 -3.92 -5.58 5.40
N ILE A 235 -3.45 -6.34 4.44
CA ILE A 235 -2.51 -7.45 4.64
C ILE A 235 -1.17 -7.04 4.04
N TYR A 236 -0.10 -7.59 4.60
CA TYR A 236 1.25 -7.28 4.17
C TYR A 236 2.13 -8.51 4.07
N ALA A 237 3.22 -8.35 3.33
CA ALA A 237 4.30 -9.31 3.25
C ALA A 237 5.66 -8.59 3.21
N ILE A 238 6.64 -9.12 3.94
CA ILE A 238 8.04 -8.71 3.95
C ILE A 238 8.84 -9.84 3.29
N CYS A 239 9.61 -9.51 2.26
CA CYS A 239 10.24 -10.49 1.36
C CYS A 239 11.69 -10.11 1.02
N HIS A 240 12.47 -11.10 0.57
CA HIS A 240 13.84 -10.95 0.04
C HIS A 240 13.92 -11.48 -1.38
#